data_AF-A0A087S2T0-F1
#
_entry.id   AF-A0A087S2T0-F1
#
_cell.length_a   1.000
_cell.length_b   1.000
_cell.length_c   1.000
_cell.angle_alpha   90.00
_cell.angle_beta   90.00
_cell.angle_gamma   90.00
#
_symmetry.space_group_name_H-M   'P 1'
#
loop_
_entity.id
_entity.type
_entity.pdbx_description
1 polymer ?
#
loop_
_entity_poly.entity_id
_entity_poly.type
_entity_poly.pdbx_seq_one_letter_code
_entity_poly.pdbx_strand_id
1 'polypeptide(L)' 'MEGLVFEQPFKNGNKRTSVSIALLIMRIHHYDIEGYNQEKKQEEFYKLLDKTMMKMEGDKTIRSELEEYLRNNLTRI' A
#
# COMPACT_ATOMS: atom_id res chain seq x y z
N MET A 1 8.88 -6.89 11.28
CA MET A 1 7.45 -6.55 11.17
C MET A 1 7.19 -6.15 9.72
N GLU A 2 6.80 -7.13 8.91
CA GLU A 2 6.86 -7.04 7.43
C GLU A 2 5.58 -6.46 6.80
N GLY A 3 4.55 -6.20 7.62
CA GLY A 3 3.38 -5.38 7.31
C GLY A 3 2.12 -6.23 7.11
N LEU A 4 0.94 -5.66 7.35
CA LEU A 4 -0.35 -6.39 7.36
C LEU A 4 -0.65 -7.18 6.08
N VAL A 5 -0.18 -6.71 4.93
CA VAL A 5 -0.33 -7.39 3.64
C VAL A 5 0.51 -8.66 3.56
N PHE A 6 1.72 -8.65 4.13
CA PHE A 6 2.61 -9.80 4.14
C PHE A 6 2.23 -10.83 5.21
N GLU A 7 2.01 -10.37 6.44
CA GLU A 7 1.74 -11.21 7.62
C GLU A 7 0.36 -11.89 7.59
N GLN A 8 -0.57 -11.36 6.79
CA GLN A 8 -1.94 -11.86 6.60
C GLN A 8 -2.67 -12.33 7.89
N PRO A 9 -2.76 -11.50 8.95
CA PRO A 9 -3.32 -11.91 10.23
C PRO A 9 -4.82 -12.23 10.21
N PHE A 10 -5.57 -11.72 9.22
CA PHE A 10 -7.01 -11.98 9.08
C PHE A 10 -7.29 -13.07 8.03
N LYS A 11 -8.35 -13.86 8.24
CA LYS A 11 -8.82 -14.84 7.23
C LYS A 11 -9.21 -14.20 5.90
N ASN A 12 -9.65 -12.95 5.92
CA ASN A 12 -9.96 -12.14 4.74
C ASN A 12 -9.80 -10.65 5.08
N GLY A 13 -9.63 -9.80 4.06
CA GLY A 13 -9.65 -8.35 4.20
C GLY A 13 -8.30 -7.70 4.48
N ASN A 14 -7.21 -8.45 4.62
CA ASN A 14 -5.86 -7.92 4.91
C ASN A 14 -5.49 -6.74 3.99
N LYS A 15 -5.72 -6.89 2.68
CA LYS A 15 -5.45 -5.83 1.68
C LYS A 15 -6.28 -4.57 1.94
N ARG A 16 -7.60 -4.71 2.06
CA ARG A 16 -8.51 -3.57 2.34
C ARG A 16 -8.16 -2.86 3.64
N THR A 17 -7.87 -3.62 4.69
CA THR A 17 -7.49 -3.07 6.00
C THR A 17 -6.17 -2.31 5.91
N SER A 18 -5.16 -2.89 5.25
CA SER A 18 -3.84 -2.27 5.08
C SER A 18 -3.94 -0.95 4.31
N VAL A 19 -4.67 -0.95 3.21
CA VAL A 19 -4.95 0.26 2.40
C VAL A 19 -5.65 1.33 3.25
N SER A 20 -6.72 0.94 3.96
CA SER A 20 -7.52 1.88 4.75
C SER A 20 -6.69 2.55 5.86
N ILE A 21 -5.85 1.77 6.54
CA ILE A 21 -4.93 2.29 7.58
C ILE A 21 -3.88 3.20 6.96
N ALA A 22 -3.28 2.80 5.82
CA ALA A 22 -2.25 3.61 5.16
C ALA A 22 -2.81 4.98 4.74
N LEU A 23 -3.98 5.01 4.08
CA LEU A 23 -4.63 6.24 3.65
C LEU A 23 -5.05 7.12 4.85
N LEU A 24 -5.52 6.51 5.94
CA LEU A 24 -5.83 7.24 7.17
C LEU A 24 -4.59 7.94 7.75
N ILE A 25 -3.48 7.21 7.87
CA ILE A 25 -2.21 7.76 8.37
C ILE A 25 -1.72 8.89 7.46
N MET A 26 -1.76 8.68 6.14
CA MET A 26 -1.37 9.72 5.17
C MET A 26 -2.19 10.99 5.35
N ARG A 27 -3.52 10.87 5.49
CA ARG A 27 -4.41 12.02 5.70
C ARG A 27 -4.16 12.75 7.02
N ILE A 28 -3.86 12.03 8.10
CA ILE A 28 -3.44 12.62 9.38
C ILE A 28 -2.18 13.49 9.20
N HIS A 29 -1.30 13.10 8.29
CA HIS A 29 -0.08 13.83 7.96
C HIS A 29 -0.24 14.80 6.76
N HIS A 30 -1.47 15.13 6.35
CA HIS A 30 -1.78 16.04 5.23
C HIS A 30 -1.26 15.56 3.87
N TYR A 31 -1.26 14.25 3.63
CA TYR A 31 -0.91 13.64 2.36
C TYR A 31 -2.05 12.80 1.78
N ASP A 32 -2.08 12.70 0.46
CA ASP A 32 -2.91 11.75 -0.30
C ASP A 32 -2.13 11.13 -1.46
N ILE A 33 -2.72 10.14 -2.12
CA ILE A 33 -2.22 9.61 -3.39
C ILE A 33 -2.98 10.31 -4.53
N GLU A 34 -2.24 10.90 -5.47
CA GLU A 34 -2.77 11.61 -6.62
C GLU A 34 -3.71 10.71 -7.44
N GLY A 35 -4.96 11.15 -7.59
CA GLY A 35 -5.96 10.45 -8.39
C GLY A 35 -6.44 9.14 -7.77
N TYR A 36 -6.20 8.86 -6.49
CA TYR A 36 -6.62 7.59 -5.86
C TYR A 36 -8.12 7.32 -5.94
N ASN A 37 -8.94 8.36 -6.13
CA ASN A 37 -10.38 8.26 -6.33
C ASN A 37 -10.74 7.55 -7.65
N GLN A 38 -9.80 7.46 -8.59
CA GLN A 38 -9.96 6.79 -9.87
C GLN A 38 -9.76 5.28 -9.71
N GLU A 39 -10.70 4.49 -10.19
CA GLU A 39 -10.65 3.01 -10.12
C GLU A 39 -9.33 2.44 -10.65
N LYS A 40 -8.84 2.97 -11.78
CA LYS A 40 -7.55 2.57 -12.37
C LYS A 40 -6.36 2.75 -11.41
N LYS A 41 -6.31 3.87 -10.69
CA LYS A 41 -5.25 4.14 -9.70
C LYS A 41 -5.34 3.20 -8.51
N GLN A 42 -6.56 2.87 -8.08
CA GLN A 42 -6.77 1.86 -7.04
C GLN A 42 -6.27 0.50 -7.51
N GLU A 43 -6.64 0.05 -8.72
CA GLU A 43 -6.15 -1.21 -9.26
C GLU A 43 -4.62 -1.29 -9.35
N GLU A 44 -3.96 -0.22 -9.80
CA GLU A 44 -2.49 -0.14 -9.83
C GLU A 44 -1.90 -0.33 -8.43
N PHE A 45 -2.45 0.36 -7.42
CA PHE A 45 -1.99 0.24 -6.04
C PHE A 45 -2.23 -1.17 -5.47
N TYR A 46 -3.38 -1.78 -5.75
CA TYR A 46 -3.69 -3.15 -5.31
C TYR A 46 -2.75 -4.18 -5.94
N LYS A 47 -2.39 -4.02 -7.22
CA LYS A 47 -1.40 -4.90 -7.88
C LYS A 47 -0.02 -4.82 -7.21
N LEU A 48 0.39 -3.65 -6.74
CA LEU A 48 1.64 -3.50 -5.98
C LEU A 48 1.57 -4.25 -4.64
N LEU A 49 0.44 -4.15 -3.93
CA LEU A 49 0.23 -4.90 -2.70
C LEU A 49 0.26 -6.41 -2.94
N ASP A 50 -0.35 -6.88 -4.02
CA ASP A 50 -0.31 -8.30 -4.40
C ASP A 50 1.12 -8.78 -4.68
N LYS A 51 1.94 -7.96 -5.36
CA LYS A 51 3.37 -8.29 -5.53
C LYS A 51 4.10 -8.38 -4.19
N THR A 52 3.83 -7.46 -3.26
CA THR A 52 4.42 -7.50 -1.91
C THR A 52 4.05 -8.78 -1.16
N MET A 53 2.83 -9.31 -1.33
CA MET A 53 2.42 -10.60 -0.74
C MET A 53 3.21 -11.80 -1.27
N MET A 54 3.68 -11.72 -2.52
CA MET A 54 4.35 -12.84 -3.21
C MET A 54 5.86 -12.89 -2.98
N LYS A 55 6.43 -11.89 -2.29
CA LYS A 55 7.88 -11.85 -2.01
C LYS A 55 8.24 -12.81 -0.89
N MET A 56 9.53 -13.19 -0.83
CA MET A 56 10.03 -14.09 0.22
C MET A 56 10.25 -13.35 1.53
N GLU A 57 10.06 -14.05 2.65
CA GLU A 57 10.42 -13.56 3.99
C GLU A 57 11.90 -13.18 4.02
N GLY A 58 12.22 -11.97 4.48
CA GLY A 58 13.59 -11.43 4.45
C GLY A 58 14.04 -10.76 3.13
N ASP A 59 13.18 -10.67 2.11
CA ASP A 59 13.47 -9.86 0.92
C ASP A 59 13.55 -8.37 1.28
N LYS A 60 14.75 -7.80 1.23
CA LYS A 60 15.00 -6.38 1.54
C LYS A 60 14.26 -5.42 0.60
N THR A 61 13.82 -5.89 -0.56
CA THR A 61 13.09 -5.09 -1.57
C THR A 61 11.58 -5.18 -1.42
N ILE A 62 11.08 -5.84 -0.36
CA ILE A 62 9.66 -6.14 -0.18
C ILE A 62 8.74 -4.92 -0.32
N ARG A 63 9.22 -3.74 0.05
CA ARG A 63 8.50 -2.46 -0.02
C ARG A 63 8.99 -1.49 -1.09
N SER A 64 10.10 -1.77 -1.77
CA SER A 64 10.77 -0.78 -2.61
C SER A 64 9.90 -0.23 -3.74
N GLU A 65 9.17 -1.10 -4.45
CA GLU A 65 8.24 -0.69 -5.52
C GLU A 65 7.07 0.16 -4.98
N LEU A 66 6.58 -0.16 -3.77
CA LEU A 66 5.47 0.56 -3.16
C LEU A 66 5.91 1.93 -2.63
N GLU A 67 7.10 2.01 -2.04
CA GLU A 67 7.71 3.27 -1.62
C GLU A 67 7.99 4.18 -2.81
N GLU A 68 8.53 3.64 -3.90
CA GLU A 68 8.76 4.38 -5.14
C GLU A 68 7.44 4.89 -5.73
N TYR A 69 6.42 4.04 -5.81
CA TYR A 69 5.09 4.45 -6.26
C TYR A 69 4.53 5.61 -5.42
N LEU A 70 4.59 5.50 -4.09
CA LEU A 70 4.10 6.54 -3.20
C LEU A 70 4.90 7.83 -3.38
N ARG A 71 6.24 7.80 -3.44
CA ARG A 71 7.07 9.00 -3.66
C ARG A 71 6.68 9.75 -4.93
N ASN A 72 6.36 9.02 -5.99
CA ASN A 72 6.02 9.61 -7.29
C ASN A 72 4.57 10.11 -7.38
N ASN A 73 3.68 9.67 -6.50
CA ASN A 73 2.23 9.98 -6.57
C ASN A 73 1.71 10.64 -5.29
N LEU A 74 2.57 11.00 -4.33
CA LEU A 74 2.17 11.69 -3.10
C LEU A 74 1.83 13.15 -3.40
N THR A 75 0.64 13.58 -2.98
CA THR A 75 0.22 14.98 -3.01
C THR A 75 -0.05 15.49 -1.60
N ARG A 76 0.08 16.80 -1.40
CA ARG A 76 -0.24 17.47 -0.14
C ARG A 76 -1.69 17.96 -0.19
N ILE A 77 -2.42 17.72 0.89
CA ILE A 77 -3.80 18.20 1.09
C ILE A 77 -3.79 19.57 1.77
#